data_AF-A0A227IMS5-F1
#
_entry.id   AF-A0A227IMS5-F1
#
_cell.length_a   1.000
_cell.length_b   1.000
_cell.length_c   1.000
_cell.angle_alpha   90.00
_cell.angle_beta   90.00
_cell.angle_gamma   90.00
#
_symmetry.space_group_name_H-M   'P 1'
#
loop_
_entity.id
_entity.type
_entity.pdbx_description
1 polymer ?
#
loop_
_entity_poly.entity_id
_entity_poly.type
_entity_poly.pdbx_seq_one_letter_code
_entity_poly.pdbx_strand_id
1 'polypeptide(L)' 'NRYTHHLTEEYTLFGKFNYSRSESKSSDKILARFIESTAGLAYRPIYNDRLNLLSRYTYLVDFDQLNRDVDYKDEESHII' A
#
# COMPACT_ATOMS: atom_id res chain seq x y z
N ASN A 1 6.67 4.60 7.13
CA ASN A 1 7.98 4.24 7.73
C ASN A 1 8.68 3.19 6.88
N ARG A 2 9.98 3.36 6.62
CA ARG A 2 10.80 2.45 5.81
C ARG A 2 11.98 1.97 6.66
N TYR A 3 12.27 0.69 6.58
CA TYR A 3 13.43 0.04 7.17
C TYR A 3 14.20 -0.72 6.08
N THR A 4 15.51 -0.58 6.06
CA THR A 4 16.38 -1.31 5.13
C THR A 4 17.55 -1.85 5.91
N HIS A 5 17.87 -3.13 5.68
CA HIS A 5 18.98 -3.81 6.34
C HIS A 5 19.80 -4.59 5.33
N HIS A 6 21.12 -4.40 5.39
CA HIS A 6 22.07 -5.13 4.55
C HIS A 6 22.60 -6.27 5.39
N LEU A 7 22.20 -7.51 5.06
CA LEU A 7 22.67 -8.69 5.78
C LEU A 7 24.12 -9.02 5.41
N THR A 8 24.45 -8.78 4.14
CA THR A 8 25.78 -8.97 3.54
C THR A 8 25.94 -7.97 2.40
N GLU A 9 27.11 -7.92 1.77
CA GLU A 9 27.33 -7.12 0.55
C GLU A 9 26.40 -7.55 -0.60
N GLU A 10 25.94 -8.80 -0.63
CA GLU A 10 25.08 -9.33 -1.69
C GLU A 10 23.59 -9.24 -1.40
N TYR A 11 23.19 -9.37 -0.13
CA TYR A 11 21.79 -9.48 0.27
C TYR A 11 21.30 -8.22 0.98
N THR A 12 20.30 -7.56 0.40
CA THR A 12 19.61 -6.42 0.98
C THR A 12 18.16 -6.78 1.26
N LEU A 13 17.75 -6.66 2.52
CA LEU A 13 16.36 -6.73 2.93
C LEU A 13 15.78 -5.33 3.08
N PHE A 14 14.54 -5.13 2.63
CA PHE A 14 13.82 -3.90 2.89
C PHE A 14 12.38 -4.18 3.32
N GLY A 15 11.89 -3.36 4.25
CA GLY A 15 10.54 -3.37 4.75
C GLY A 15 9.98 -1.95 4.76
N LYS A 16 8.74 -1.78 4.35
CA LYS A 16 8.02 -0.50 4.45
C LYS A 16 6.65 -0.77 5.01
N PHE A 17 6.23 0.10 5.92
CA PHE A 17 4.91 0.07 6.51
C PHE A 17 4.32 1.48 6.48
N ASN A 18 3.15 1.63 5.91
CA ASN A 18 2.41 2.88 5.82
C ASN A 18 1.00 2.67 6.36
N TYR A 19 0.57 3.60 7.21
CA TYR A 19 -0.75 3.63 7.80
C TYR A 19 -1.32 5.02 7.58
N SER A 20 -2.54 5.09 7.04
CA SER A 20 -3.26 6.34 6.83
C SER A 20 -4.67 6.22 7.38
N ARG A 21 -5.12 7.26 8.07
CA ARG A 21 -6.48 7.37 8.64
C ARG A 21 -7.04 8.74 8.28
N SER A 22 -8.20 8.74 7.64
CA SER A 22 -8.93 9.96 7.30
C SER A 22 -10.09 10.16 8.28
N GLU A 23 -10.11 11.29 8.99
CA GLU A 23 -11.16 11.68 9.92
C GLU A 23 -11.91 12.90 9.39
N SER A 24 -13.25 12.85 9.37
CA SER A 24 -14.05 14.04 9.05
C SER A 24 -14.33 14.84 10.32
N LYS A 25 -13.85 16.08 10.39
CA LYS A 25 -14.07 17.01 11.52
C LYS A 25 -15.54 17.36 11.77
N SER A 26 -16.45 17.02 10.85
CA SER A 26 -17.86 17.44 10.91
C SER A 26 -18.81 16.39 11.51
N SER A 27 -18.37 15.16 11.78
CA SER A 27 -19.31 14.09 12.24
C SER A 27 -18.67 12.98 13.08
N ASP A 28 -17.41 13.10 13.51
CA ASP A 28 -16.73 12.09 14.33
C ASP A 28 -16.71 10.68 13.69
N LYS A 29 -16.92 10.61 12.36
CA LYS A 29 -16.90 9.38 11.57
C LYS A 29 -15.53 9.20 10.93
N ILE A 30 -14.96 8.00 11.12
CA ILE A 30 -13.68 7.61 10.52
C ILE A 30 -13.94 7.21 9.07
N LEU A 31 -13.69 8.12 8.12
CA LEU A 31 -14.09 8.00 6.72
C LEU A 31 -13.42 6.84 5.97
N ALA A 32 -12.12 6.65 6.18
CA ALA A 32 -11.35 5.60 5.51
C ALA A 32 -10.09 5.28 6.33
N ARG A 33 -9.67 4.01 6.32
CA ARG A 33 -8.37 3.62 6.86
C ARG A 33 -7.66 2.76 5.81
N PHE A 34 -6.41 3.08 5.55
CA PHE A 34 -5.59 2.36 4.59
C PHE A 34 -4.32 1.88 5.26
N ILE A 35 -4.02 0.59 5.10
CA ILE A 35 -2.80 -0.04 5.58
C ILE A 35 -2.06 -0.63 4.39
N GLU A 36 -0.80 -0.20 4.23
CA GLU A 36 0.11 -0.76 3.23
C GLU A 36 1.34 -1.30 3.95
N SER A 37 1.65 -2.57 3.73
CA SER A 37 2.92 -3.16 4.12
C SER A 37 3.65 -3.68 2.89
N THR A 38 4.96 -3.57 2.88
CA THR A 38 5.81 -4.02 1.78
C THR A 38 7.04 -4.66 2.37
N ALA A 39 7.39 -5.83 1.86
CA ALA A 39 8.64 -6.50 2.15
C ALA A 39 9.37 -6.77 0.82
N GLY A 40 10.68 -6.78 0.86
CA GLY A 40 11.44 -7.22 -0.30
C GLY A 40 12.86 -7.63 0.03
N LEU A 41 13.40 -8.37 -0.92
CA LEU A 41 14.71 -8.98 -0.89
C LEU A 41 15.39 -8.69 -2.22
N ALA A 42 16.56 -8.08 -2.16
CA ALA A 42 17.43 -7.92 -3.29
C ALA A 42 18.68 -8.78 -3.08
N TYR A 43 19.05 -9.53 -4.11
CA TYR A 43 20.28 -10.30 -4.18
C TYR A 43 21.11 -9.82 -5.37
N ARG A 44 22.34 -9.40 -5.10
CA ARG A 44 23.33 -8.88 -6.05
C ARG A 44 24.67 -9.57 -5.82
N PRO A 45 25.05 -10.57 -6.64
CA PRO A 45 26.30 -11.31 -6.46
C PRO A 45 27.53 -10.47 -6.81
N ILE A 46 28.54 -10.44 -5.92
CA ILE A 46 29.76 -9.64 -6.09
C ILE A 46 30.75 -10.30 -7.06
N TYR A 47 30.75 -11.64 -7.09
CA TYR A 47 31.69 -12.43 -7.88
C TYR A 47 31.21 -12.69 -9.31
N ASN A 48 29.94 -12.44 -9.61
CA ASN A 48 29.36 -12.69 -10.93
C ASN A 48 28.17 -11.75 -11.17
N ASP A 49 28.45 -10.53 -11.64
CA ASP A 49 27.48 -9.43 -11.86
C ASP A 49 26.35 -9.73 -12.89
N ARG A 50 26.33 -10.94 -13.46
CA ARG A 50 25.39 -11.33 -14.51
C ARG A 50 23.96 -11.61 -14.02
N LEU A 51 23.77 -11.94 -12.74
CA LEU A 51 22.47 -12.33 -12.21
C LEU A 51 22.05 -11.44 -11.05
N ASN A 52 21.10 -10.55 -11.28
CA ASN A 52 20.49 -9.73 -10.22
C ASN A 52 19.09 -10.25 -9.95
N LEU A 53 18.75 -10.50 -8.69
CA LEU A 53 17.42 -10.93 -8.29
C LEU A 53 16.79 -9.89 -7.37
N LEU A 54 15.59 -9.45 -7.72
CA LEU A 54 14.80 -8.55 -6.88
C LEU A 54 13.42 -9.16 -6.68
N SER A 55 13.08 -9.42 -5.43
CA SER A 55 11.75 -9.83 -5.00
C SER A 55 11.12 -8.74 -4.16
N ARG A 56 9.85 -8.44 -4.44
CA ARG A 56 9.05 -7.48 -3.69
C ARG A 56 7.65 -8.05 -3.51
N TYR A 57 7.20 -8.03 -2.27
CA TYR A 57 5.85 -8.42 -1.88
C TYR A 57 5.16 -7.23 -1.22
N THR A 58 4.03 -6.81 -1.77
CA THR A 58 3.23 -5.70 -1.25
C THR A 58 1.87 -6.21 -0.82
N TYR A 59 1.47 -5.87 0.40
CA TYR A 59 0.17 -6.19 0.96
C TYR A 59 -0.58 -4.88 1.26
N LEU A 60 -1.79 -4.80 0.72
CA LEU A 60 -2.63 -3.61 0.76
C LEU A 60 -3.96 -3.99 1.40
N VAL A 61 -4.34 -3.28 2.45
CA VAL A 61 -5.65 -3.41 3.08
C VAL A 61 -6.32 -2.05 3.06
N ASP A 62 -7.39 -1.97 2.29
CA ASP A 62 -8.30 -0.84 2.33
C ASP A 62 -9.47 -1.20 3.24
N PHE A 63 -9.60 -0.46 4.34
CA PHE A 63 -10.82 -0.44 5.13
C PHE A 63 -11.71 0.65 4.55
N ASP A 64 -12.19 0.40 3.33
CA ASP A 64 -13.30 1.18 2.79
C ASP A 64 -14.49 0.93 3.72
N GLN A 65 -15.23 1.98 4.02
CA GLN A 65 -16.55 1.79 4.61
C GLN A 65 -17.38 1.05 3.56
N LEU A 66 -17.42 -0.28 3.63
CA LEU A 66 -18.28 -1.15 2.81
C LEU A 66 -19.79 -0.82 2.97
N ASN A 67 -20.12 0.20 3.76
CA ASN A 67 -21.44 0.80 3.86
C ASN A 67 -21.42 2.25 3.37
N ARG A 68 -20.91 2.51 2.15
CA ARG A 68 -21.56 3.53 1.33
C ARG A 68 -22.90 2.93 0.95
N ASP A 69 -23.96 3.33 1.66
CA ASP A 69 -25.30 3.31 1.10
C ASP A 69 -25.23 4.16 -0.18
N VAL A 70 -24.90 3.53 -1.30
CA VAL A 70 -24.99 4.15 -2.60
C VAL A 70 -26.48 4.15 -2.90
N ASP A 71 -27.17 5.20 -2.45
CA ASP A 71 -28.50 5.52 -2.92
C ASP A 71 -28.34 5.80 -4.41
N TYR A 72 -28.65 4.80 -5.24
CA TYR A 72 -28.84 4.99 -6.67
C TYR A 72 -30.09 5.85 -6.86
N LYS A 73 -29.99 7.15 -6.57
CA LYS A 73 -30.94 8.11 -7.12
C LYS A 73 -30.64 8.20 -8.59
N ASP A 74 -31.45 7.46 -9.32
CA ASP A 74 -31.62 7.52 -10.77
C ASP A 74 -31.61 9.00 -11.20
N GLU A 75 -30.50 9.46 -11.75
CA GLU A 75 -30.42 10.75 -12.42
C GLU A 75 -30.97 10.55 -13.84
N GLU A 76 -32.28 10.71 -14.00
CA GLU A 76 -32.86 10.92 -15.33
C GLU A 76 -32.45 12.31 -15.83
N SER A 77 -31.40 12.35 -16.65
CA SER A 77 -31.02 13.54 -17.40
C SER A 77 -31.89 13.67 -18.64
N HIS A 78 -32.83 14.62 -18.61
CA HIS A 78 -33.52 15.07 -19.81
C HIS A 78 -32.72 16.20 -20.45
N ILE A 79 -32.32 16.03 -21.71
CA ILE A 79 -31.79 17.11 -22.54
C ILE A 79 -32.98 17.71 -23.29
N ILE A 80 -33.21 19.01 -23.15
CA ILE A 80 -34.11 19.81 -24.00
C ILE A 80 -33.26 20.51 -25.06
#